data_AF-A0A436G8W7-F1
#
_entry.id   AF-A0A436G8W7-F1
#
_cell.length_a   1.000
_cell.length_b   1.000
_cell.length_c   1.000
_cell.angle_alpha   90.00
_cell.angle_beta   90.00
_cell.angle_gamma   90.00
#
_symmetry.space_group_name_H-M   'P 1'
#
loop_
_entity.id
_entity.type
_entity.pdbx_description
1 polymer ?
#
loop_
_entity_poly.entity_id
_entity_poly.type
_entity_poly.pdbx_seq_one_letter_code
_entity_poly.pdbx_strand_id
1 'polypeptide(L)' 'MHDKLFHSPVALSVGLGFKREIASLAEMHDFLTNWTTSRRGPLYRNAVETCDLAVPGYVSVE' A
#
# COMPACT_ATOMS: atom_id res chain seq x y z
N MET A 1 -10.70 -7.64 12.42
CA MET A 1 -10.68 -6.87 11.16
C MET A 1 -10.29 -7.86 10.07
N HIS A 2 -11.14 -8.07 9.07
CA HIS A 2 -10.76 -8.90 7.92
C HIS A 2 -9.78 -8.10 7.07
N ASP A 3 -8.57 -8.60 6.95
CA ASP A 3 -7.56 -7.99 6.10
C ASP A 3 -7.98 -8.16 4.64
N LYS A 4 -8.10 -7.05 3.89
CA LYS A 4 -8.51 -7.09 2.49
C LYS A 4 -7.30 -7.44 1.65
N LEU A 5 -7.33 -8.63 1.04
CA LEU A 5 -6.28 -9.09 0.13
C LEU A 5 -6.45 -8.42 -1.24
N PHE A 6 -5.32 -8.10 -1.87
CA PHE A 6 -5.29 -7.73 -3.28
C PHE A 6 -5.60 -8.94 -4.16
N HIS A 7 -6.06 -8.70 -5.39
CA HIS A 7 -6.29 -9.78 -6.37
C HIS A 7 -5.00 -10.59 -6.64
N SER A 8 -3.86 -9.90 -6.70
CA SER A 8 -2.53 -10.50 -6.76
C SER A 8 -1.58 -9.69 -5.87
N PRO A 9 -0.58 -10.33 -5.22
CA PRO A 9 0.43 -9.60 -4.47
C PRO A 9 1.13 -8.55 -5.32
N VAL A 10 1.32 -7.36 -4.76
CA VAL A 10 1.99 -6.24 -5.41
C VAL A 10 3.49 -6.31 -5.11
N ALA A 11 4.31 -6.47 -6.15
CA ALA A 11 5.76 -6.51 -6.00
C ALA A 11 6.36 -5.10 -5.93
N LEU A 12 7.10 -4.83 -4.85
CA LEU A 12 7.79 -3.59 -4.59
C LEU A 12 9.30 -3.77 -4.68
N SER A 13 9.96 -2.83 -5.35
CA SER A 13 11.42 -2.74 -5.35
C SER A 13 11.88 -1.86 -4.18
N VAL A 14 12.50 -2.46 -3.17
CA VAL A 14 12.91 -1.76 -1.93
C VAL A 14 14.38 -1.31 -1.94
N GLY A 15 15.04 -1.40 -3.10
CA GLY A 15 16.44 -1.02 -3.30
C GLY A 15 17.40 -2.21 -3.14
N LEU A 16 18.65 -2.03 -3.57
CA LEU A 16 19.73 -3.05 -3.49
C LEU A 16 19.35 -4.42 -4.12
N GLY A 17 18.43 -4.43 -5.08
CA GLY A 17 17.96 -5.66 -5.74
C GLY A 17 16.92 -6.46 -4.96
N PHE A 18 16.53 -6.02 -3.76
CA PHE A 18 15.51 -6.71 -2.97
C PHE A 18 14.10 -6.37 -3.45
N LYS A 19 13.25 -7.40 -3.43
CA LYS A 19 11.82 -7.30 -3.69
C LYS A 19 11.05 -7.65 -2.42
N ARG A 20 9.99 -6.89 -2.16
CA ARG A 20 8.98 -7.21 -1.15
C ARG A 20 7.65 -7.36 -1.85
N GLU A 21 6.84 -8.32 -1.43
CA GLU A 21 5.47 -8.44 -1.90
C GLU A 21 4.52 -7.89 -0.83
N ILE A 22 3.45 -7.24 -1.27
CA ILE A 22 2.35 -6.79 -0.42
C ILE A 22 1.11 -7.54 -0.88
N ALA A 23 0.57 -8.41 -0.04
CA ALA A 23 -0.61 -9.21 -0.35
C ALA A 23 -1.91 -8.53 0.10
N SER A 24 -1.81 -7.55 1.01
CA SER A 24 -3.00 -6.97 1.63
C SER A 24 -2.97 -5.48 1.87
N LEU A 25 -4.17 -4.94 2.13
CA LEU A 25 -4.36 -3.55 2.45
C LEU A 25 -3.70 -3.15 3.77
N ALA A 26 -3.68 -4.03 4.78
CA ALA A 26 -2.96 -3.75 6.03
C ALA A 26 -1.44 -3.66 5.79
N GLU A 27 -0.87 -4.56 4.98
CA GLU A 27 0.54 -4.50 4.61
C GLU A 27 0.90 -3.25 3.81
N MET A 28 -0.01 -2.82 2.91
CA MET A 28 0.11 -1.55 2.17
C MET A 28 0.12 -0.35 3.12
N HIS A 29 -0.77 -0.36 4.12
CA HIS A 29 -0.88 0.72 5.09
C HIS A 29 0.34 0.81 6.02
N ASP A 30 0.88 -0.33 6.45
CA ASP A 30 2.15 -0.42 7.19
C ASP A 30 3.32 0.12 6.35
N PHE A 31 3.40 -0.29 5.10
CA PHE A 31 4.45 0.14 4.18
C PHE A 31 4.43 1.67 3.97
N LEU A 32 3.25 2.25 3.74
CA LEU A 32 3.10 3.70 3.58
C LEU A 32 3.44 4.42 4.89
N THR A 33 3.02 3.91 6.04
CA THR A 33 3.33 4.50 7.35
C THR A 33 4.84 4.61 7.58
N ASN A 34 5.60 3.59 7.19
CA ASN A 34 7.05 3.52 7.31
C ASN A 34 7.81 4.16 6.12
N TRP A 35 7.10 4.67 5.11
CA TRP A 35 7.72 5.28 3.92
C TRP A 35 8.46 6.57 4.31
N THR A 36 9.68 6.73 3.79
CA THR A 36 10.55 7.86 4.17
C THR A 36 9.90 9.20 3.90
N THR A 37 9.88 10.09 4.90
CA THR A 37 9.21 11.39 4.84
C THR A 37 9.74 12.27 3.70
N SER A 38 11.04 12.22 3.43
CA SER A 38 11.68 12.93 2.30
C SER A 38 11.16 12.49 0.92
N ARG A 39 10.53 11.32 0.81
CA ARG A 39 9.94 10.79 -0.43
C ARG A 39 8.41 10.91 -0.46
N ARG A 40 7.79 11.55 0.54
CA ARG A 40 6.33 11.76 0.60
C ARG A 40 5.96 12.97 -0.26
N GLY A 41 5.64 12.71 -1.53
CA GLY A 41 5.08 13.71 -2.44
C GLY A 41 3.56 13.63 -2.55
N PRO A 42 2.94 14.34 -3.52
CA PRO A 42 1.50 14.26 -3.78
C PRO A 42 1.00 12.83 -4.01
N LEU A 43 1.80 11.98 -4.66
CA LEU A 43 1.47 10.57 -4.89
C LEU A 43 1.33 9.76 -3.60
N TYR A 44 2.15 10.06 -2.59
CA TYR A 44 2.04 9.40 -1.28
C TYR A 44 0.69 9.72 -0.62
N ARG A 45 0.26 10.99 -0.68
CA ARG A 45 -1.03 11.40 -0.11
C ARG A 45 -2.19 10.68 -0.79
N ASN A 46 -2.18 10.64 -2.11
CA ASN A 46 -3.22 9.95 -2.89
C ASN A 46 -3.22 8.44 -2.57
N ALA A 47 -2.05 7.82 -2.42
CA ALA A 47 -1.95 6.40 -2.07
C ALA A 47 -2.56 6.12 -0.68
N VAL A 48 -2.27 6.96 0.32
CA VAL A 48 -2.86 6.82 1.67
C VAL A 48 -4.38 7.00 1.62
N GLU A 49 -4.86 8.07 0.99
CA GLU A 49 -6.30 8.35 0.89
C GLU A 49 -7.07 7.24 0.15
N THR A 50 -6.48 6.70 -0.93
CA THR A 50 -7.07 5.58 -1.66
C THR A 50 -7.12 4.32 -0.79
N CYS A 51 -6.08 4.07 0.00
CA CYS A 51 -6.03 2.95 0.95
C CYS A 51 -7.15 3.10 2.01
N ASP A 52 -7.30 4.28 2.60
CA ASP A 52 -8.36 4.58 3.57
C ASP A 52 -9.76 4.38 2.98
N LEU A 53 -9.98 4.69 1.69
CA LEU A 53 -11.24 4.47 1.00
C LEU A 53 -11.47 3.00 0.59
N ALA A 54 -10.39 2.24 0.37
CA ALA A 54 -10.47 0.82 0.05
C ALA A 54 -10.88 -0.03 1.27
N VAL A 55 -10.50 0.37 2.50
CA VAL A 55 -10.92 -0.32 3.75
C VAL A 55 -12.45 -0.50 3.86
N PRO A 56 -13.28 0.56 3.78
CA PRO A 56 -14.74 0.43 3.78
C PRO A 56 -15.29 -0.12 2.45
N GLY A 57 -14.49 -0.17 1.38
CA GLY A 57 -14.88 -0.72 0.08
C GLY A 57 -15.42 0.30 -0.91
N TYR A 58 -15.09 1.59 -0.76
CA TYR A 58 -15.40 2.61 -1.76
C TYR A 58 -14.48 2.51 -3.00
N VAL A 59 -13.33 1.86 -2.85
CA VAL A 59 -12.35 1.59 -3.91
C VAL A 59 -12.08 0.09 -3.98
N SER A 60 -11.97 -0.44 -5.20
CA SER A 60 -11.63 -1.85 -5.44
C SER A 60 -10.13 -2.11 -5.36
N VAL A 61 -9.74 -3.33 -4.99
CA VAL A 61 -8.35 -3.79 -4.80
C VAL A 61 -7.89 -4.73 -5.92
N GLU A 62 -8.52 -4.57 -7.09
CA GLU A 62 -8.29 -5.31 -8.33
C GLU A 62 -7.09 -4.80 -9.12
#